data_AF-A0A956ZDP7-F1
#
_entry.id   AF-A0A956ZDP7-F1
#
_cell.length_a   1.000
_cell.length_b   1.000
_cell.length_c   1.000
_cell.angle_alpha   90.00
_cell.angle_beta   90.00
_cell.angle_gamma   90.00
#
_symmetry.space_group_name_H-M   'P 1'
#
loop_
_entity.id
_entity.type
_entity.pdbx_description
1 polymer ?
#
loop_
_entity_poly.entity_id
_entity_poly.type
_entity_poly.pdbx_seq_one_letter_code
_entity_poly.pdbx_strand_id
1 'polypeptide(L)' 'MSRARSKTRNPQGQSMVEYAIGIGAVAALCMVALGSLGHICSDMIYQVQNAINYNGTKAPHAGRTINENATPWVLE' A
#
# COMPACT_ATOMS: atom_id res chain seq x y z
N MET A 1 -31.60 -34.44 -14.13
CA MET A 1 -31.97 -33.02 -14.02
C MET A 1 -32.04 -32.64 -12.54
N SER A 2 -30.95 -32.11 -11.99
CA SER A 2 -30.83 -31.80 -10.55
C SER A 2 -31.18 -30.33 -10.33
N ARG A 3 -32.34 -30.04 -9.74
CA ARG A 3 -32.72 -28.67 -9.37
C ARG A 3 -31.90 -28.22 -8.17
N ALA A 4 -30.93 -27.34 -8.39
CA ALA A 4 -30.26 -26.62 -7.30
C ALA A 4 -31.30 -25.73 -6.60
N ARG A 5 -31.63 -26.09 -5.36
CA ARG A 5 -32.52 -25.34 -4.48
C ARG A 5 -31.81 -24.02 -4.13
N SER A 6 -32.19 -22.94 -4.80
CA SER A 6 -31.80 -21.58 -4.39
C SER A 6 -32.36 -21.34 -2.99
N LYS A 7 -31.48 -21.46 -1.98
CA LYS A 7 -31.81 -21.17 -0.59
C LYS A 7 -31.85 -19.65 -0.48
N THR A 8 -33.05 -19.07 -0.67
CA THR A 8 -33.33 -17.67 -0.38
C THR A 8 -32.90 -17.40 1.06
N ARG A 9 -31.75 -16.72 1.24
CA ARG A 9 -31.25 -16.32 2.56
C ARG A 9 -32.21 -15.28 3.10
N ASN A 10 -33.06 -15.67 4.03
CA ASN A 10 -33.98 -14.76 4.72
C ASN A 10 -33.14 -13.78 5.57
N PRO A 11 -33.19 -12.45 5.35
CA PRO A 11 -32.33 -11.48 6.05
C PRO A 11 -32.79 -11.16 7.49
N GLN A 12 -33.93 -11.68 7.92
CA GLN A 12 -34.43 -11.56 9.30
C GLN A 12 -33.65 -12.49 10.23
N GLY A 13 -32.44 -12.08 10.64
CA GLY A 13 -31.68 -12.79 11.67
C GLY A 13 -30.15 -12.73 11.57
N GLN A 14 -29.55 -11.92 10.68
CA GLN A 14 -28.11 -11.71 10.74
C GLN A 14 -27.77 -10.93 12.01
N SER A 15 -27.04 -11.60 12.92
CA SER A 15 -26.50 -10.99 14.14
C SER A 15 -25.68 -9.75 13.77
N MET A 16 -25.77 -8.67 14.56
CA MET A 16 -24.95 -7.45 14.37
C MET A 16 -23.45 -7.77 14.23
N VAL A 17 -23.02 -8.90 14.81
CA VAL A 17 -21.66 -9.44 14.70
C VAL A 17 -21.30 -9.80 13.25
N GLU A 18 -22.22 -10.34 12.46
CA GLU A 18 -21.98 -10.75 11.07
C GLU A 18 -21.76 -9.53 10.16
N TYR A 19 -22.49 -8.44 10.41
CA TYR A 19 -22.24 -7.15 9.77
C TYR A 19 -20.90 -6.53 10.21
N ALA A 20 -20.55 -6.62 11.49
CA ALA A 20 -19.26 -6.13 11.99
C ALA A 20 -18.07 -6.89 11.40
N ILE A 21 -18.17 -8.23 11.29
CA ILE A 21 -17.17 -9.07 10.62
C ILE A 21 -17.07 -8.73 9.14
N GLY A 22 -18.21 -8.52 8.46
CA GLY A 22 -18.24 -8.10 7.06
C GLY A 22 -17.53 -6.76 6.82
N ILE A 23 -17.84 -5.75 7.64
CA ILE A 23 -17.20 -4.43 7.57
C ILE A 23 -15.71 -4.52 7.91
N GLY A 24 -15.36 -5.29 8.95
CA GLY A 24 -13.97 -5.50 9.36
C GLY A 24 -13.12 -6.17 8.27
N ALA A 25 -13.67 -7.16 7.57
CA ALA A 25 -12.99 -7.83 6.46
C ALA A 25 -12.72 -6.88 5.28
N VAL A 26 -13.70 -6.05 4.91
CA VAL A 26 -13.53 -5.05 3.84
C VAL A 26 -12.51 -3.99 4.25
N ALA A 27 -12.57 -3.51 5.50
CA ALA A 27 -11.58 -2.55 6.01
C ALA A 27 -10.15 -3.14 5.98
N ALA A 28 -9.97 -4.40 6.38
CA ALA A 28 -8.69 -5.08 6.32
C ALA A 28 -8.15 -5.16 4.87
N LEU A 29 -9.00 -5.50 3.90
CA LEU A 29 -8.62 -5.52 2.48
C LEU A 29 -8.19 -4.14 1.99
N CYS A 30 -8.91 -3.08 2.35
CA CYS A 30 -8.53 -1.71 2.00
C CYS A 30 -7.18 -1.30 2.62
N MET A 31 -6.93 -1.65 3.88
CA MET A 31 -5.65 -1.35 4.54
C MET A 31 -4.48 -2.09 3.90
N VAL A 32 -4.67 -3.34 3.46
CA VAL A 32 -3.66 -4.10 2.71
C VAL A 32 -3.38 -3.45 1.36
N ALA A 33 -4.42 -3.06 0.62
CA ALA A 33 -4.27 -2.37 -0.66
C ALA A 33 -3.50 -1.05 -0.50
N LEU A 34 -3.88 -0.22 0.48
CA LEU A 34 -3.19 1.04 0.78
C LEU A 34 -1.73 0.81 1.22
N GLY A 35 -1.47 -0.22 2.03
CA GLY A 35 -0.11 -0.60 2.43
C GLY A 35 0.75 -1.01 1.24
N SER A 36 0.21 -1.82 0.33
CA SER A 36 0.92 -2.25 -0.88
C SER A 36 1.25 -1.08 -1.81
N LEU A 37 0.31 -0.14 -1.99
CA LEU A 37 0.52 1.08 -2.77
C LEU A 37 1.59 1.97 -2.12
N GLY A 38 1.55 2.14 -0.81
CA GLY A 38 2.57 2.90 -0.07
C GLY A 38 3.97 2.31 -0.25
N HIS A 39 4.11 0.98 -0.20
CA HIS A 39 5.39 0.31 -0.42
C HIS A 39 5.93 0.55 -1.84
N ILE A 40 5.10 0.38 -2.87
CA ILE A 40 5.52 0.57 -4.26
C ILE A 40 5.93 2.03 -4.51
N CYS A 41 5.13 3.00 -4.03
CA CYS A 41 5.46 4.41 -4.16
C CYS A 41 6.78 4.76 -3.44
N SER A 42 7.02 4.17 -2.28
CA SER A 42 8.29 4.32 -1.55
C SER A 42 9.47 3.84 -2.38
N ASP A 43 9.39 2.64 -2.98
CA ASP A 43 10.47 2.10 -3.82
C ASP A 43 10.76 2.99 -5.04
N MET A 44 9.71 3.54 -5.69
CA MET A 44 9.89 4.48 -6.80
C MET A 44 10.61 5.76 -6.35
N ILE A 45 10.21 6.35 -5.22
CA ILE A 45 10.85 7.55 -4.68
C ILE A 45 12.31 7.28 -4.32
N TYR A 46 12.61 6.12 -3.73
CA TYR A 46 13.98 5.71 -3.40
C TYR A 46 14.84 5.54 -4.64
N GLN A 47 14.33 4.90 -5.70
CA GLN A 47 15.08 4.77 -6.95
C GLN A 47 15.35 6.12 -7.60
N VAL A 48 14.35 7.00 -7.63
CA VAL A 48 14.51 8.37 -8.15
C VAL A 48 15.50 9.18 -7.32
N GLN A 49 15.42 9.12 -6.00
CA GLN A 49 16.38 9.75 -5.09
C GLN A 49 17.81 9.25 -5.35
N ASN A 50 17.96 7.95 -5.54
CA ASN A 50 19.25 7.34 -5.78
C ASN A 50 19.83 7.74 -7.14
N ALA A 51 18.98 7.80 -8.17
CA ALA A 51 19.37 8.27 -9.50
C ALA A 51 19.75 9.76 -9.52
N ILE A 52 19.00 10.62 -8.83
CA ILE A 52 19.27 12.06 -8.77
C ILE A 52 20.55 12.35 -7.98
N ASN A 53 20.78 11.65 -6.89
CA ASN A 53 21.93 11.90 -6.01
C ASN A 53 23.10 10.95 -6.27
N TYR A 54 23.30 10.60 -7.55
CA TYR A 54 24.49 9.89 -8.05
C TYR A 54 24.83 8.61 -7.28
N ASN A 55 23.80 7.83 -6.91
CA ASN A 55 23.92 6.50 -6.31
C ASN A 55 24.69 6.44 -4.96
N GLY A 56 24.94 7.60 -4.31
CA GLY A 56 25.86 7.68 -3.17
C GLY A 56 25.41 8.59 -2.02
N THR A 57 24.51 9.55 -2.25
CA THR A 57 24.10 10.50 -1.22
C THR A 57 22.58 10.53 -1.04
N LYS A 58 22.05 10.00 0.06
CA LYS A 58 20.61 10.16 0.36
C LYS A 58 20.32 11.61 0.74
N ALA A 59 19.08 12.06 0.51
CA ALA A 59 18.68 13.37 1.02
C ALA A 59 18.64 13.34 2.55
N PRO A 60 19.03 14.43 3.23
CA PRO A 60 19.15 14.47 4.69
C PRO A 60 17.81 14.41 5.44
N HIS A 61 16.68 14.57 4.76
CA HIS A 61 15.35 14.66 5.37
C HIS A 61 14.34 13.80 4.61
N ALA A 62 13.46 13.09 5.33
CA ALA A 62 12.48 12.17 4.78
C ALA A 62 11.45 12.81 3.81
N GLY A 63 11.35 14.14 3.77
CA GLY A 63 10.48 14.89 2.85
C GLY A 63 11.18 15.50 1.63
N ARG A 64 12.50 15.29 1.46
CA ARG A 64 13.25 15.79 0.30
C ARG A 64 13.83 14.64 -0.51
N THR A 65 13.76 14.75 -1.84
CA THR A 65 14.32 13.75 -2.76
C THR A 65 15.72 14.16 -3.25
N ILE A 66 16.07 15.44 -3.15
CA ILE A 66 17.33 16.00 -3.66
C ILE A 66 18.26 16.32 -2.50
N ASN A 67 19.52 15.92 -2.61
CA ASN A 67 20.61 16.37 -1.78
C ASN A 67 21.39 17.46 -2.52
N GLU A 68 21.34 18.69 -2.01
CA GLU A 68 21.99 19.87 -2.60
C GLU A 68 23.52 19.76 -2.66
N ASN A 69 24.10 18.88 -1.83
CA ASN A 69 25.54 18.65 -1.77
C ASN A 69 25.98 17.39 -2.56
N ALA A 70 25.07 16.73 -3.29
CA ALA A 70 25.44 15.56 -4.09
C ALA A 70 26.28 15.98 -5.30
N THR A 71 27.51 15.49 -5.38
CA THR A 71 28.41 15.71 -6.54
C THR A 71 28.40 14.50 -7.47
N PRO A 72 28.40 14.69 -8.81
CA PRO A 72 28.39 13.58 -9.78
C PRO A 72 29.66 12.73 -9.77
N TRP A 73 30.75 13.34 -9.33
CA TRP A 73 32.06 12.73 -9.28
C TRP A 73 32.37 12.35 -7.84
N VAL A 74 32.69 11.07 -7.63
CA VAL A 74 33.40 10.64 -6.42
C VAL A 74 34.86 10.99 -6.67
N LEU A 75 35.32 12.11 -6.12
CA LEU A 75 36.76 12.39 -6.04
C LEU A 75 37.29 11.51 -4.91
N GLU A 76 37.85 10.35 -5.25
CA GLU A 76 38.76 9.61 -4.36
C GLU A 76 40.04 10.42 -4.13
#